data_AF-A0A3D4IKZ6-F1
#
_entry.id   AF-A0A3D4IKZ6-F1
#
_cell.length_a   1.000
_cell.length_b   1.000
_cell.length_c   1.000
_cell.angle_alpha   90.00
_cell.angle_beta   90.00
_cell.angle_gamma   90.00
#
_symmetry.space_group_name_H-M   'P 1'
#
loop_
_entity.id
_entity.type
_entity.pdbx_description
1 polymer ?
#
loop_
_entity_poly.entity_id
_entity_poly.type
_entity_poly.pdbx_seq_one_letter_code
_entity_poly.pdbx_strand_id
1 'polypeptide(L)'
;MTIAEARRKCKSFTECIPRDLLILALVVSASTFSFGFGYLAGLDAEQEDGVRLEKTSGVATSSQEQVVASKSGMKYYLPWCAGVERISDANKVWFASASFARAAGYAPAANCKGL
;
A
#
# COMPACT_ATOMS: atom_id res chain seq x y z
N MET A 1 16.92 19.83 -38.11
CA MET A 1 15.60 20.49 -37.89
C MET A 1 15.86 21.86 -37.29
N THR A 2 15.36 22.93 -37.91
CA THR A 2 15.60 24.30 -37.44
C THR A 2 14.53 24.72 -36.42
N ILE A 3 14.92 25.50 -35.42
CA ILE A 3 14.03 25.97 -34.33
C ILE A 3 12.85 26.80 -34.88
N ALA A 4 13.00 27.38 -36.08
CA ALA A 4 11.97 28.14 -36.79
C ALA A 4 10.81 27.26 -37.29
N GLU A 5 11.07 26.03 -37.75
CA GLU A 5 10.01 25.10 -38.21
C GLU A 5 9.21 24.54 -37.04
N ALA A 6 9.87 24.22 -35.93
CA ALA A 6 9.22 23.74 -34.71
C ALA A 6 8.23 24.76 -34.14
N ARG A 7 8.62 26.05 -34.12
CA ARG A 7 7.73 27.14 -33.68
C ARG A 7 6.54 27.38 -34.62
N ARG A 8 6.72 27.26 -35.94
CA ARG A 8 5.61 27.41 -36.90
C ARG A 8 4.56 26.31 -36.74
N LYS A 9 5.00 25.05 -36.58
CA LYS A 9 4.09 23.92 -36.34
C LYS A 9 3.28 24.07 -35.05
N CYS A 10 3.90 24.51 -33.95
CA CYS A 10 3.15 24.78 -32.73
C CYS A 10 2.11 25.90 -32.93
N LYS A 11 2.47 26.98 -33.61
CA LYS A 11 1.53 28.10 -33.87
C LYS A 11 0.32 27.67 -34.71
N SER A 12 0.54 26.89 -35.77
CA SER A 12 -0.56 26.40 -36.62
C SER A 12 -1.48 25.43 -35.88
N PHE A 13 -0.96 24.65 -34.94
CA PHE A 13 -1.77 23.74 -34.13
C PHE A 13 -2.62 24.49 -33.09
N THR A 14 -2.12 25.61 -32.54
CA THR A 14 -2.87 26.40 -31.55
C THR A 14 -3.99 27.24 -32.15
N GLU A 15 -3.87 27.69 -33.41
CA GLU A 15 -4.92 28.50 -34.07
C GLU A 15 -6.10 27.66 -34.59
N CYS A 16 -5.91 26.37 -34.85
CA CYS A 16 -6.96 25.49 -35.37
C CYS A 16 -7.86 24.87 -34.27
N ILE A 17 -7.52 25.07 -33.00
CA ILE A 17 -8.20 24.42 -31.87
C ILE A 17 -9.27 25.36 -31.30
N PRO A 18 -10.57 25.00 -31.33
CA PRO A 18 -11.62 25.79 -30.71
C PRO A 18 -11.41 25.86 -29.20
N ARG A 19 -11.83 26.98 -28.59
CA ARG A 19 -11.56 27.30 -27.18
C ARG A 19 -12.08 26.21 -26.23
N ASP A 20 -13.21 25.58 -26.56
CA ASP A 20 -13.79 24.46 -25.80
C ASP A 20 -12.93 23.19 -25.85
N LEU A 21 -12.29 22.91 -26.99
CA LEU A 21 -11.43 21.74 -27.16
C LEU A 21 -10.08 21.91 -26.46
N LEU A 22 -9.61 23.16 -26.33
CA LEU A 22 -8.45 23.50 -25.49
C LEU A 22 -8.78 23.28 -24.01
N ILE A 23 -9.97 23.70 -23.54
CA ILE A 23 -10.43 23.45 -22.17
C ILE A 23 -10.55 21.94 -21.90
N LEU A 24 -11.16 21.18 -22.81
CA LEU A 24 -11.24 19.72 -22.73
C LEU A 24 -9.86 19.05 -22.67
N ALA A 25 -8.93 19.45 -23.54
CA ALA A 25 -7.57 18.92 -23.54
C ALA A 25 -6.82 19.24 -22.24
N LEU A 26 -7.02 20.43 -21.68
CA LEU A 26 -6.40 20.82 -20.41
C LEU A 26 -6.94 20.00 -19.24
N VAL A 27 -8.25 19.75 -19.17
CA VAL A 27 -8.88 18.91 -18.14
C VAL A 27 -8.40 17.45 -18.24
N VAL A 28 -8.35 16.89 -19.45
CA VAL A 28 -7.88 15.52 -19.69
C VAL A 28 -6.39 15.38 -19.39
N SER A 29 -5.60 16.38 -19.77
CA SER A 29 -4.16 16.43 -19.49
C SER A 29 -3.90 16.49 -17.98
N ALA A 30 -4.55 17.41 -17.25
CA ALA A 30 -4.38 17.53 -15.80
C ALA A 30 -4.74 16.23 -15.06
N SER A 31 -5.77 15.52 -15.52
CA SER A 31 -6.18 14.22 -14.98
C SER A 31 -5.11 13.15 -15.20
N THR A 32 -4.63 13.02 -16.45
CA THR A 32 -3.61 12.03 -16.82
C THR A 32 -2.25 12.34 -16.16
N PHE A 33 -1.87 13.61 -16.06
CA PHE A 33 -0.65 14.05 -15.38
C PHE A 33 -0.69 13.72 -13.89
N SER A 34 -1.81 13.97 -13.21
CA SER A 34 -1.95 13.64 -11.78
C SER A 34 -1.83 12.15 -11.52
N PHE A 35 -2.42 11.33 -12.40
CA PHE A 35 -2.32 9.87 -12.29
C PHE A 35 -0.91 9.36 -12.62
N GLY A 36 -0.27 9.91 -13.64
CA GLY A 36 1.10 9.56 -14.04
C GLY A 36 2.15 9.95 -13.01
N PHE A 37 2.04 11.14 -12.41
CA PHE A 37 2.95 11.56 -11.33
C PHE A 37 2.76 10.75 -10.05
N GLY A 38 1.53 10.38 -9.69
CA GLY A 38 1.28 9.49 -8.56
C GLY A 38 1.88 8.10 -8.72
N TYR A 39 1.85 7.56 -9.94
CA TYR A 39 2.47 6.26 -10.26
C TYR A 39 4.01 6.31 -10.16
N LEU A 40 4.64 7.37 -10.69
CA LEU A 40 6.09 7.58 -10.57
C LEU A 40 6.52 7.77 -9.11
N ALA A 41 5.81 8.60 -8.34
CA ALA A 41 6.10 8.81 -6.92
C ALA A 41 5.93 7.53 -6.08
N GLY A 42 5.06 6.60 -6.48
CA GLY A 42 4.91 5.30 -5.83
C GLY A 42 6.10 4.35 -6.05
N LEU A 43 6.88 4.53 -7.13
CA LEU A 43 8.08 3.72 -7.41
C LEU A 43 9.32 4.25 -6.66
N ASP A 44 9.40 5.56 -6.43
CA ASP A 44 10.48 6.17 -5.63
C ASP A 44 10.23 6.08 -4.11
N ALA A 45 9.04 5.65 -3.68
CA ALA A 45 8.67 5.56 -2.25
C ALA A 45 9.31 4.37 -1.49
N GLU A 46 10.19 3.57 -2.11
CA GLU A 46 10.99 2.56 -1.39
C GLU A 46 12.26 3.15 -0.72
N GLN A 47 12.59 4.41 -0.98
CA GLN A 47 13.76 5.05 -0.40
C GLN A 47 13.40 6.48 0.01
N GLU A 48 12.93 6.66 1.25
CA GLU A 48 13.44 7.63 2.24
C GLU A 48 12.46 7.71 3.44
N ASP A 49 13.04 7.56 4.63
CA ASP A 49 12.45 7.69 5.96
C ASP A 49 11.61 8.98 6.16
N GLY A 50 10.47 8.89 6.86
CA GLY A 50 9.90 10.06 7.54
C GLY A 50 8.38 10.12 7.78
N VAL A 51 7.93 9.53 8.89
CA VAL A 51 6.71 9.87 9.69
C VAL A 51 5.32 9.64 9.06
N ARG A 52 4.81 8.43 9.33
CA ARG A 52 3.45 8.02 9.76
C ARG A 52 2.29 9.04 9.65
N LEU A 53 1.36 8.77 8.74
CA LEU A 53 -0.09 8.70 8.98
C LEU A 53 -0.67 7.59 8.09
N GLU A 54 -1.34 6.60 8.68
CA GLU A 54 -1.85 5.43 7.97
C GLU A 54 -2.89 5.81 6.92
N LYS A 55 -2.54 5.61 5.65
CA LYS A 55 -3.51 5.43 4.57
C LYS A 55 -3.48 3.97 4.16
N THR A 56 -4.46 3.23 4.65
CA THR A 56 -4.84 1.91 4.14
C THR A 56 -4.97 1.98 2.62
N SER A 57 -4.14 1.24 1.90
CA SER A 57 -4.57 0.19 0.96
C SER A 57 -3.43 -0.14 0.00
N GLY A 58 -3.15 -1.44 -0.18
CA GLY A 58 -2.48 -1.92 -1.39
C GLY A 58 -1.30 -2.86 -1.19
N VAL A 59 -1.60 -4.08 -0.75
CA VAL A 59 -0.98 -5.33 -1.21
C VAL A 59 0.55 -5.30 -1.42
N ALA A 60 1.29 -5.62 -0.35
CA ALA A 60 2.59 -6.25 -0.48
C ALA A 60 2.50 -7.65 0.14
N THR A 61 2.55 -8.65 -0.73
CA THR A 61 2.80 -10.05 -0.37
C THR A 61 4.24 -10.16 0.13
N SER A 62 4.46 -9.87 1.40
CA SER A 62 5.58 -10.41 2.16
C SER A 62 4.95 -11.18 3.32
N SER A 63 5.11 -12.50 3.27
CA SER A 63 4.71 -13.51 4.26
C SER A 63 3.89 -12.96 5.41
N GLN A 64 2.57 -13.05 5.29
CA GLN A 64 1.64 -12.77 6.38
C GLN A 64 2.12 -13.49 7.63
N GLU A 65 2.70 -12.75 8.59
CA GLU A 65 2.91 -13.18 9.97
C GLU A 65 1.53 -13.20 10.65
N GLN A 66 0.62 -13.96 10.07
CA GLN A 66 -0.68 -14.22 10.64
C GLN A 66 -0.41 -14.96 11.93
N VAL A 67 -0.79 -14.38 13.06
CA VAL A 67 -0.57 -14.99 14.36
C VAL A 67 -1.89 -15.51 14.89
N VAL A 68 -1.85 -16.64 15.59
CA VAL A 68 -3.02 -17.25 16.19
C VAL A 68 -2.93 -17.12 17.71
N ALA A 69 -3.98 -16.60 18.33
CA ALA A 69 -4.07 -16.46 19.77
C ALA A 69 -5.07 -17.45 20.36
N SER A 70 -4.80 -17.85 21.60
CA SER A 70 -5.75 -18.61 22.40
C SER A 70 -6.61 -17.66 23.21
N LYS A 71 -7.94 -17.76 23.06
CA LYS A 71 -8.91 -17.02 23.89
C LYS A 71 -8.75 -17.37 25.39
N SER A 72 -8.40 -18.61 25.72
CA SER A 72 -8.21 -19.04 27.11
C SER A 72 -6.83 -18.69 27.66
N GLY A 73 -5.81 -18.66 26.80
CA GLY A 73 -4.42 -18.55 27.22
C GLY A 73 -3.86 -17.13 27.28
N MET A 74 -4.59 -16.13 26.77
CA MET A 74 -4.13 -14.74 26.53
C MET A 74 -2.73 -14.68 25.89
N LYS A 75 -2.38 -15.69 25.10
CA LYS A 75 -1.09 -15.82 24.43
C LYS A 75 -1.30 -15.99 22.94
N TYR A 76 -0.40 -15.42 22.15
CA TYR A 76 -0.37 -15.59 20.71
C TYR A 76 0.85 -16.39 20.25
N TYR A 77 0.65 -17.16 19.19
CA TYR A 77 1.51 -18.19 18.66
C TYR A 77 1.64 -17.99 17.14
N LEU A 78 2.71 -18.52 16.56
CA LEU A 78 2.84 -18.61 15.11
C LEU A 78 2.06 -19.82 14.57
N PRO A 79 1.53 -19.80 13.33
CA PRO A 79 0.70 -20.87 12.78
C PRO A 79 1.40 -22.23 12.72
N TRP A 80 2.72 -22.22 12.60
CA TRP A 80 3.57 -23.41 12.53
C TRP A 80 4.03 -23.93 13.91
N CYS A 81 3.66 -23.24 15.00
CA CYS A 81 4.11 -23.62 16.33
C CYS A 81 3.26 -24.77 16.90
N ALA A 82 3.92 -25.77 17.50
CA ALA A 82 3.27 -26.94 18.11
C ALA A 82 2.29 -26.60 19.27
N GLY A 83 2.34 -25.36 19.80
CA GLY A 83 1.36 -24.86 20.75
C GLY A 83 -0.05 -24.68 20.16
N VAL A 84 -0.15 -24.42 18.86
CA VAL A 84 -1.41 -24.14 18.17
C VAL A 84 -2.30 -25.37 18.02
N GLU A 85 -1.68 -26.52 17.79
CA GLU A 85 -2.37 -27.78 17.58
C GLU A 85 -3.09 -28.28 18.84
N ARG A 86 -2.61 -27.85 20.02
CA ARG A 86 -3.25 -28.14 21.32
C ARG A 86 -4.44 -27.23 21.65
N ILE A 87 -4.65 -26.16 20.88
CA ILE A 87 -5.75 -25.23 21.08
C ILE A 87 -6.95 -25.77 20.29
N SER A 88 -8.08 -25.97 20.97
CA SER A 88 -9.35 -26.31 20.31
C SER A 88 -9.75 -25.22 19.29
N ASP A 89 -10.31 -25.58 18.15
CA ASP A 89 -10.71 -24.61 17.11
C ASP A 89 -11.66 -23.51 17.63
N ALA A 90 -12.53 -23.84 18.58
CA ALA A 90 -13.43 -22.89 19.24
C ALA A 90 -12.73 -21.75 20.01
N ASN A 91 -11.43 -21.91 20.33
CA ASN A 91 -10.65 -20.95 21.10
C ASN A 91 -9.53 -20.28 20.28
N LYS A 92 -9.45 -20.56 18.97
CA LYS A 92 -8.46 -19.95 18.07
C LYS A 92 -8.96 -18.58 17.60
N VAL A 93 -8.13 -17.56 17.77
CA VAL A 93 -8.37 -16.20 17.26
C VAL A 93 -7.24 -15.83 16.33
N TRP A 94 -7.55 -15.51 15.08
CA TRP A 94 -6.55 -15.16 14.07
C TRP A 94 -6.37 -13.65 14.01
N PHE A 95 -5.12 -13.21 14.01
CA PHE A 95 -4.75 -11.81 13.86
C PHE A 95 -3.83 -11.63 12.64
N ALA A 96 -3.96 -10.50 11.97
CA ALA A 96 -3.15 -10.15 10.81
C ALA A 96 -1.69 -9.87 11.16
N SER A 97 -1.38 -9.54 12.42
CA SER A 97 0.00 -9.25 12.87
C SER A 97 0.16 -9.43 14.39
N ALA A 98 1.40 -9.71 14.82
CA ALA A 98 1.81 -9.76 16.23
C ALA A 98 1.59 -8.43 16.98
N SER A 99 1.68 -7.29 16.30
CA SER A 99 1.41 -5.98 16.88
C SER A 99 -0.05 -5.83 17.29
N PHE A 100 -0.97 -6.32 16.47
CA PHE A 100 -2.41 -6.29 16.73
C PHE A 100 -2.78 -7.22 17.90
N ALA A 101 -2.16 -8.40 17.97
CA ALA A 101 -2.34 -9.30 19.11
C ALA A 101 -1.87 -8.67 20.43
N ARG A 102 -0.71 -8.00 20.43
CA ARG A 102 -0.21 -7.26 21.60
C ARG A 102 -1.11 -6.09 21.99
N ALA A 103 -1.61 -5.33 21.01
CA ALA A 103 -2.55 -4.23 21.25
C ALA A 103 -3.88 -4.73 21.87
N ALA A 104 -4.31 -5.94 21.49
CA ALA A 104 -5.45 -6.62 22.09
C ALA A 104 -5.16 -7.26 23.47
N GLY A 105 -3.93 -7.09 24.00
CA GLY A 105 -3.54 -7.57 25.33
C GLY A 105 -3.01 -9.01 25.38
N TYR A 106 -2.72 -9.63 24.23
CA TYR A 106 -2.16 -10.98 24.18
C TYR A 106 -0.63 -10.94 24.29
N ALA A 107 -0.08 -11.82 25.13
CA ALA A 107 1.36 -11.95 25.33
C ALA A 107 2.00 -12.94 24.33
N PRO A 108 3.28 -12.77 23.99
CA PRO A 108 3.97 -13.75 23.14
C PRO A 108 4.10 -15.09 23.85
N ALA A 109 3.90 -16.17 23.10
CA ALA A 109 4.09 -17.53 23.59
C ALA A 109 5.59 -17.85 23.73
N ALA A 110 6.07 -17.99 24.97
CA ALA A 110 7.46 -18.33 25.28
C ALA A 110 7.93 -19.69 24.72
N ASN A 111 6.99 -20.55 24.32
CA ASN A 111 7.26 -21.89 23.80
C ASN A 111 7.36 -21.96 22.27
N CYS A 112 7.22 -20.84 21.56
CA CYS A 112 7.45 -20.79 20.11
C CYS A 112 8.80 -20.13 19.81
N LYS A 113 9.61 -20.78 18.98
CA LYS A 113 10.87 -20.18 18.49
C LYS A 113 10.54 -19.01 17.56
N GLY A 114 11.15 -17.85 17.79
CA GLY A 114 11.02 -16.68 16.90
C GLY A 114 9.90 -15.70 17.25
N LEU A 115 9.54 -15.57 18.53
CA LEU A 115 8.53 -14.65 19.08
C LEU A 115 9.13 -13.71 20.12
#